data_AF-C9MYC3-F1
#
_entry.id   AF-C9MYC3-F1
#
_cell.length_a   1.000
_cell.length_b   1.000
_cell.length_c   1.000
_cell.angle_alpha   90.00
_cell.angle_beta   90.00
_cell.angle_gamma   90.00
#
_symmetry.space_group_name_H-M   'P 1'
#
loop_
_entity.id
_entity.type
_entity.pdbx_description
1 polymer ?
#
loop_
_entity_poly.entity_id
_entity_poly.type
_entity_poly.pdbx_seq_one_letter_code
_entity_poly.pdbx_strand_id
1 'polypeptide(L)'
;MVYETLYNKTNEKYIEIGLSYNKNKKNDLTYADILNSFAEFEKDIDKLYPWTNLTKPEYQNAPRYYNYRMYIYSPESQNEYMAFLVTYDTSNGTWKKYYNNGFWKGKDEVEKEIIDLMKKKGLKETDNIIY
;
A
#
# COMPACT_ATOMS: atom_id res chain seq x y z
N MET A 1 8.49 -7.53 3.70
CA MET A 1 8.34 -9.01 3.64
C MET A 1 7.48 -9.32 2.42
N VAL A 2 7.90 -10.26 1.56
CA VAL A 2 7.18 -10.64 0.33
C VAL A 2 6.44 -11.93 0.61
N TYR A 3 5.13 -11.96 0.40
CA TYR A 3 4.31 -13.15 0.51
C TYR A 3 3.64 -13.39 -0.85
N GLU A 4 3.92 -14.53 -1.46
CA GLU A 4 3.04 -15.06 -2.51
C GLU A 4 1.92 -15.81 -1.81
N THR A 5 0.67 -15.45 -2.09
CA THR A 5 -0.48 -16.19 -1.55
C THR A 5 -1.42 -16.54 -2.69
N LEU A 6 -1.86 -17.79 -2.71
CA LEU A 6 -2.87 -18.32 -3.62
C LEU A 6 -4.19 -18.34 -2.85
N TYR A 7 -5.17 -17.50 -3.19
CA TYR A 7 -6.51 -17.63 -2.60
C TYR A 7 -7.31 -18.70 -3.33
N ASN A 8 -7.73 -19.67 -2.54
CA ASN A 8 -8.46 -20.87 -2.91
C ASN A 8 -9.92 -20.49 -3.23
N LYS A 9 -10.24 -20.22 -4.51
CA LYS A 9 -11.59 -20.34 -5.14
C LYS A 9 -11.62 -19.91 -6.62
N THR A 10 -10.68 -19.08 -7.08
CA THR A 10 -10.64 -18.55 -8.47
C THR A 10 -9.37 -18.90 -9.27
N ASN A 11 -8.40 -19.62 -8.68
CA ASN A 11 -7.06 -19.89 -9.26
C ASN A 11 -6.26 -18.62 -9.63
N GLU A 12 -6.61 -17.46 -9.07
CA GLU A 12 -5.88 -16.22 -9.34
C GLU A 12 -4.64 -16.10 -8.45
N LYS A 13 -3.48 -15.97 -9.10
CA LYS A 13 -2.22 -15.66 -8.44
C LYS A 13 -2.15 -14.17 -8.13
N TYR A 14 -1.68 -13.82 -6.94
CA TYR A 14 -1.36 -12.44 -6.58
C TYR A 14 -0.09 -12.39 -5.71
N ILE A 15 0.59 -11.25 -5.79
CA ILE A 15 1.79 -10.96 -5.00
C ILE A 15 1.44 -9.90 -3.96
N GLU A 16 1.87 -10.12 -2.72
CA GLU A 16 1.74 -9.17 -1.61
C GLU A 16 3.13 -8.74 -1.13
N ILE A 17 3.38 -7.44 -1.11
CA ILE A 17 4.66 -6.86 -0.66
C ILE A 17 4.37 -5.82 0.42
N GLY A 18 4.84 -6.09 1.64
CA GLY A 18 4.80 -5.12 2.74
C GLY A 18 6.11 -4.35 2.87
N LEU A 19 6.03 -3.03 2.81
CA LEU A 19 7.14 -2.08 3.03
C LEU A 19 6.86 -1.25 4.29
N SER A 20 7.77 -1.30 5.26
CA SER A 20 7.63 -0.60 6.53
C SER A 20 8.52 0.63 6.58
N TYR A 21 7.94 1.78 6.89
CA TYR A 21 8.60 3.07 6.99
C TYR A 21 8.68 3.55 8.43
N ASN A 22 9.47 4.59 8.66
CA ASN A 22 9.59 5.27 9.96
C ASN A 22 10.22 4.45 11.12
N LYS A 23 10.84 3.29 10.86
CA LYS A 23 11.41 2.42 11.91
C LYS A 23 12.47 3.06 12.81
N ASN A 24 13.22 4.04 12.29
CA ASN A 24 14.36 4.63 12.99
C ASN A 24 14.09 6.01 13.61
N LYS A 25 12.89 6.58 13.44
CA LYS A 25 12.56 7.88 14.06
C LYS A 25 12.21 7.67 15.52
N LYS A 26 12.94 8.36 16.40
CA LYS A 26 12.84 8.22 17.87
C LYS A 26 11.79 9.13 18.50
N ASN A 27 11.40 10.21 17.83
CA ASN A 27 10.56 11.26 18.38
C ASN A 27 9.41 11.53 17.41
N ASP A 28 8.19 11.36 17.92
CA ASP A 28 6.86 11.70 17.39
C ASP A 28 6.59 11.53 15.88
N LEU A 29 5.60 10.71 15.55
CA LEU A 29 5.11 10.52 14.18
C LEU A 29 4.01 11.56 13.88
N THR A 30 4.24 12.43 12.90
CA THR A 30 3.22 13.41 12.44
C THR A 30 2.50 12.96 11.17
N TYR A 31 1.35 13.57 10.87
CA TYR A 31 0.67 13.36 9.58
C TYR A 31 1.55 13.72 8.38
N ALA A 32 2.38 14.77 8.51
CA ALA A 32 3.31 15.17 7.45
C ALA A 32 4.38 14.08 7.20
N ASP A 33 4.87 13.42 8.26
CA ASP A 33 5.80 12.30 8.13
C ASP A 33 5.17 11.13 7.36
N ILE A 34 3.92 10.79 7.69
CA ILE A 34 3.19 9.71 7.03
C ILE A 34 3.00 10.02 5.54
N LEU A 35 2.64 11.25 5.19
CA LEU A 35 2.45 11.67 3.80
C LEU A 35 3.78 11.72 3.02
N ASN A 36 4.87 12.12 3.65
CA ASN A 36 6.20 12.06 3.05
C ASN A 36 6.62 10.61 2.79
N SER A 37 6.40 9.71 3.74
CA SER A 37 6.63 8.27 3.54
C SER A 37 5.74 7.69 2.45
N PHE A 38 4.52 8.21 2.24
CA PHE A 38 3.67 7.79 1.13
C PHE A 38 4.27 8.17 -0.22
N ALA A 39 4.83 9.37 -0.35
CA ALA A 39 5.54 9.77 -1.57
C ALA A 39 6.82 8.95 -1.82
N GLU A 40 7.53 8.54 -0.77
CA GLU A 40 8.67 7.61 -0.88
C GLU A 40 8.22 6.21 -1.29
N PHE A 41 7.14 5.72 -0.69
CA PHE A 41 6.53 4.44 -1.00
C PHE A 41 6.12 4.31 -2.47
N GLU A 42 5.52 5.35 -3.05
CA GLU A 42 5.20 5.36 -4.49
C GLU A 42 6.45 5.21 -5.36
N LYS A 43 7.55 5.89 -5.01
CA LYS A 43 8.83 5.77 -5.73
C LYS A 43 9.46 4.39 -5.56
N ASP A 44 9.30 3.75 -4.41
CA ASP A 44 9.83 2.41 -4.18
C ASP A 44 9.02 1.34 -4.93
N ILE A 45 7.70 1.50 -5.02
CA ILE A 45 6.85 0.65 -5.86
C ILE A 45 7.30 0.70 -7.32
N ASP A 46 7.59 1.90 -7.85
CA ASP A 46 8.06 2.06 -9.23
C ASP A 46 9.36 1.28 -9.50
N LYS A 47 10.24 1.14 -8.49
CA LYS A 47 11.48 0.34 -8.60
C LYS A 47 11.20 -1.16 -8.50
N LEU A 48 10.21 -1.56 -7.70
CA LEU A 48 9.82 -2.94 -7.52
C LEU A 48 8.99 -3.47 -8.69
N TYR A 49 8.44 -2.59 -9.51
CA TYR A 49 7.62 -2.90 -10.67
C TYR A 49 8.37 -3.82 -11.65
N PRO A 50 8.07 -5.13 -11.64
CA PRO A 50 8.95 -6.14 -12.24
C PRO A 50 8.77 -6.28 -13.77
N TRP A 51 8.03 -5.37 -14.40
CA TRP A 51 7.54 -5.52 -15.78
C TRP A 51 8.38 -4.83 -16.83
N THR A 52 9.45 -4.14 -16.43
CA THR A 52 10.47 -3.78 -17.39
C THR A 52 11.20 -5.09 -17.77
N ASN A 53 10.98 -5.57 -19.00
CA ASN A 53 11.68 -6.70 -19.65
C ASN A 53 11.07 -8.12 -19.56
N LEU A 54 9.81 -8.31 -19.17
CA LEU A 54 9.21 -9.66 -19.26
C LEU A 54 8.87 -10.06 -20.71
N THR A 55 9.09 -11.32 -21.04
CA THR A 55 8.66 -11.95 -22.29
C THR A 55 7.13 -12.16 -22.31
N LYS A 56 6.54 -12.31 -23.50
CA LYS A 56 5.09 -12.55 -23.66
C LYS A 56 4.58 -13.78 -22.86
N PRO A 57 5.30 -14.92 -22.79
CA PRO A 57 4.91 -16.03 -21.93
C PRO A 57 4.98 -15.72 -20.43
N GLU A 58 5.94 -14.92 -19.99
CA GLU A 58 6.05 -14.51 -18.58
C GLU A 58 4.89 -13.60 -18.18
N TYR A 59 4.49 -12.67 -19.05
CA TYR A 59 3.28 -11.86 -18.87
C TYR A 59 2.02 -12.71 -18.73
N GLN A 60 1.86 -13.76 -19.55
CA GLN A 60 0.68 -14.63 -19.52
C GLN A 60 0.59 -15.50 -18.26
N ASN A 61 1.73 -15.77 -17.61
CA ASN A 61 1.79 -16.58 -16.40
C ASN A 61 1.92 -15.74 -15.11
N ALA A 62 2.02 -14.42 -15.25
CA ALA A 62 2.21 -13.54 -14.13
C ALA A 62 0.92 -13.39 -13.30
N PRO A 63 1.07 -13.14 -11.99
CA PRO A 63 -0.04 -12.82 -11.10
C PRO A 63 -0.99 -11.76 -11.66
N ARG A 64 -2.29 -11.90 -11.37
CA ARG A 64 -3.30 -10.91 -11.76
C ARG A 64 -3.13 -9.60 -11.01
N TYR A 65 -2.78 -9.69 -9.72
CA TYR A 65 -2.68 -8.54 -8.84
C TYR A 65 -1.31 -8.48 -8.14
N TYR A 66 -0.76 -7.28 -8.08
CA TYR A 66 0.43 -6.96 -7.29
C TYR A 66 0.03 -5.91 -6.27
N ASN A 67 -0.02 -6.32 -5.02
CA ASN A 67 -0.47 -5.52 -3.89
C ASN A 67 0.75 -5.08 -3.09
N TYR A 68 0.95 -3.77 -3.01
CA TYR A 68 1.99 -3.14 -2.24
C TYR A 68 1.34 -2.46 -1.04
N ARG A 69 1.78 -2.81 0.17
CA ARG A 69 1.24 -2.30 1.43
C ARG A 69 2.29 -1.46 2.12
N MET A 70 1.91 -0.24 2.47
CA MET A 70 2.73 0.65 3.26
C MET A 70 2.35 0.52 4.73
N TYR A 71 3.33 0.14 5.54
CA TYR A 71 3.23 0.09 6.98
C TYR A 71 4.00 1.25 7.61
N ILE A 72 3.40 1.87 8.62
CA ILE A 72 4.02 2.91 9.43
C ILE A 72 4.29 2.35 10.82
N TYR A 73 5.55 2.44 11.25
CA TYR A 73 5.91 2.17 12.64
C TYR A 73 5.49 3.33 13.54
N SER A 74 4.70 3.03 14.57
CA SER A 74 4.36 3.94 15.66
C SER A 74 5.34 3.75 16.83
N PRO A 75 6.16 4.77 17.16
CA PRO A 75 7.04 4.69 18.33
C PRO A 75 6.26 4.57 19.65
N GLU A 76 5.08 5.17 19.73
CA GLU A 76 4.24 5.18 20.93
C GLU A 76 3.73 3.78 21.30
N SER A 77 3.18 3.05 20.31
CA SER A 77 2.63 1.73 20.54
C SER A 77 3.60 0.59 20.23
N GLN A 78 4.81 0.90 19.73
CA GLN A 78 5.82 -0.06 19.29
C GLN A 78 5.29 -1.09 18.27
N ASN A 79 4.32 -0.68 17.45
CA ASN A 79 3.66 -1.52 16.46
C ASN A 79 3.67 -0.89 15.06
N GLU A 80 3.47 -1.73 14.05
CA GLU A 80 3.31 -1.31 12.67
C GLU A 80 1.83 -1.32 12.27
N TYR A 81 1.39 -0.27 11.59
CA TYR A 81 0.03 -0.17 11.08
C TYR A 81 0.03 0.08 9.58
N MET A 82 -0.83 -0.63 8.87
CA MET A 82 -1.02 -0.44 7.44
C MET A 82 -1.74 0.89 7.20
N ALA A 83 -1.10 1.82 6.50
CA ALA A 83 -1.67 3.13 6.19
C ALA A 83 -2.22 3.22 4.76
N PHE A 84 -1.54 2.59 3.79
CA PHE A 84 -1.88 2.65 2.36
C PHE A 84 -1.71 1.31 1.65
N LEU A 85 -2.50 1.10 0.60
CA LEU A 85 -2.37 0.01 -0.37
C LEU A 85 -2.30 0.59 -1.78
N VAL A 86 -1.39 0.05 -2.58
CA VAL A 86 -1.34 0.27 -4.03
C VAL A 86 -1.44 -1.07 -4.73
N THR A 87 -2.39 -1.21 -5.63
CA THR A 87 -2.60 -2.43 -6.41
C THR A 87 -2.36 -2.16 -7.88
N TYR A 88 -1.54 -2.99 -8.51
CA TYR A 88 -1.45 -3.09 -9.96
C TYR A 88 -2.27 -4.27 -10.47
N ASP A 89 -3.18 -4.00 -11.40
CA ASP A 89 -4.01 -5.00 -12.08
C ASP A 89 -3.44 -5.26 -13.48
N THR A 90 -2.89 -6.46 -13.68
CA THR A 90 -2.19 -6.82 -14.91
C THR A 90 -3.14 -7.07 -16.08
N SER A 91 -4.43 -7.29 -15.82
CA SER A 91 -5.42 -7.56 -16.86
C SER A 91 -5.73 -6.33 -17.72
N ASN A 92 -5.57 -5.13 -17.15
CA ASN A 92 -5.85 -3.85 -17.80
C ASN A 92 -4.70 -2.84 -17.65
N GLY A 93 -3.61 -3.21 -16.96
CA GLY A 93 -2.45 -2.35 -16.73
C GLY A 93 -2.74 -1.15 -15.84
N THR A 94 -3.72 -1.24 -14.94
CA THR A 94 -4.15 -0.09 -14.12
C THR A 94 -3.60 -0.14 -12.70
N TRP A 95 -3.29 1.05 -12.18
CA TRP A 95 -2.93 1.27 -10.79
C TRP A 95 -4.13 1.80 -10.01
N LYS A 96 -4.35 1.24 -8.81
CA LYS A 96 -5.38 1.68 -7.88
C LYS A 96 -4.74 1.94 -6.52
N LYS A 97 -5.08 3.07 -5.91
CA LYS A 97 -4.52 3.52 -4.63
C LYS A 97 -5.62 3.57 -3.58
N TYR A 98 -5.26 3.17 -2.37
CA TYR A 98 -6.19 3.04 -1.27
C TYR A 98 -5.58 3.55 0.04
N TYR A 99 -6.42 4.12 0.90
CA TYR A 99 -6.07 4.44 2.28
C TYR A 99 -6.81 3.49 3.23
N ASN A 100 -6.14 3.06 4.31
CA ASN A 100 -6.72 2.13 5.27
C ASN A 100 -7.63 2.85 6.26
N ASN A 101 -8.89 2.43 6.36
CA ASN A 101 -9.88 3.02 7.27
C ASN A 101 -9.63 2.66 8.75
N GLY A 102 -8.91 1.56 9.01
CA GLY A 102 -8.45 1.20 10.35
C GLY A 102 -7.36 2.14 10.88
N PHE A 103 -6.54 2.70 9.99
CA PHE A 103 -5.52 3.69 10.31
C PHE A 103 -6.09 5.11 10.30
N TRP A 104 -6.71 5.51 9.19
CA TRP A 104 -7.25 6.84 8.96
C TRP A 104 -8.70 6.94 9.45
N LYS A 105 -8.90 7.29 10.73
CA LYS A 105 -10.23 7.27 11.37
C LYS A 105 -10.93 8.64 11.41
N GLY A 106 -10.23 9.71 11.02
CA GLY A 106 -10.76 11.08 11.10
C GLY A 106 -11.00 11.55 12.55
N LYS A 107 -10.06 11.20 13.45
CA LYS A 107 -10.12 11.51 14.88
C LYS A 107 -10.06 13.01 15.16
N ASP A 108 -9.40 13.76 14.30
CA ASP A 108 -9.28 15.21 14.37
C ASP A 108 -9.55 15.87 13.01
N GLU A 109 -9.73 17.20 13.01
CA GLU A 109 -10.05 17.97 11.79
C GLU A 109 -8.94 17.90 10.74
N VAL A 110 -7.67 17.84 11.16
CA VAL A 110 -6.54 17.73 10.24
C VAL A 110 -6.59 16.39 9.50
N GLU A 111 -6.85 15.31 10.22
CA GLU A 111 -7.00 13.97 9.64
C GLU A 111 -8.18 13.90 8.66
N LYS A 112 -9.32 14.53 9.00
CA LYS A 112 -10.48 14.61 8.10
C LYS A 112 -10.15 15.36 6.81
N GLU A 113 -9.46 16.49 6.89
CA GLU A 113 -9.00 17.24 5.73
C GLU A 113 -8.07 16.39 4.84
N ILE A 114 -7.16 15.64 5.46
CA ILE A 114 -6.27 14.72 4.73
C ILE A 114 -7.09 13.63 4.03
N ILE A 115 -8.05 13.01 4.70
CA ILE A 115 -8.95 12.01 4.10
C ILE A 115 -9.70 12.58 2.91
N ASP A 116 -10.24 13.80 3.02
CA ASP A 116 -10.94 14.47 1.93
C ASP A 116 -10.00 14.76 0.74
N LEU A 117 -8.76 15.16 1.01
CA LEU A 117 -7.73 15.34 -0.02
C LEU A 117 -7.38 14.02 -0.71
N MET A 118 -7.25 12.93 0.05
CA MET A 118 -7.01 11.59 -0.51
C MET A 118 -8.14 11.16 -1.44
N LYS A 119 -9.40 11.31 -1.00
CA LYS A 119 -10.59 11.04 -1.82
C LYS A 119 -10.61 11.89 -3.10
N LYS A 120 -10.34 13.19 -3.00
CA LYS A 120 -10.24 14.11 -4.16
C LYS A 120 -9.16 13.70 -5.14
N LYS A 121 -8.05 13.13 -4.65
CA LYS A 121 -6.96 12.57 -5.47
C LYS A 121 -7.26 11.17 -6.04
N GLY A 122 -8.45 10.62 -5.78
CA GLY A 122 -8.90 9.34 -6.32
C GLY A 122 -8.49 8.12 -5.50
N LEU A 123 -7.96 8.30 -4.28
CA LEU A 123 -7.75 7.18 -3.36
C LEU A 123 -9.10 6.71 -2.84
N LYS A 124 -9.26 5.39 -2.77
CA LYS A 124 -10.46 4.75 -2.20
C LYS A 124 -10.16 4.22 -0.81
N GLU A 125 -11.18 4.14 0.03
CA GLU A 125 -11.03 3.46 1.31
C GLU A 125 -10.88 1.96 1.14
N THR A 126 -10.18 1.34 2.09
CA THR A 126 -10.13 -0.11 2.21
C THR A 126 -10.07 -0.52 3.67
N ASP A 127 -10.82 -1.57 3.99
CA ASP A 127 -10.79 -2.24 5.29
C ASP A 127 -9.81 -3.42 5.31
N ASN A 128 -8.93 -3.55 4.31
CA ASN A 128 -8.04 -4.72 4.14
C ASN A 128 -6.91 -4.74 5.18
N ILE A 129 -7.33 -4.88 6.44
CA ILE A 129 -6.63 -5.24 7.65
C ILE A 129 -6.21 -6.70 7.48
N ILE A 130 -4.92 -6.99 7.59
CA ILE A 130 -4.48 -8.34 7.92
C ILE A 130 -3.88 -8.19 9.32
N TYR A 131 -4.58 -8.75 10.32
CA TYR A 131 -4.03 -8.99 11.64
C TYR A 131 -3.04 -10.16 11.58
#